data_AF-A0A368FKV1-F1
#
_entry.id   AF-A0A368FKV1-F1
#
_cell.length_a   1.000
_cell.length_b   1.000
_cell.length_c   1.000
_cell.angle_alpha   90.00
_cell.angle_beta   90.00
_cell.angle_gamma   90.00
#
_symmetry.space_group_name_H-M   'P 1'
#
loop_
_entity.id
_entity.type
_entity.pdbx_description
1 polymer ?
#
loop_
_entity_poly.entity_id
_entity_poly.type
_entity_poly.pdbx_seq_one_letter_code
_entity_poly.pdbx_strand_id
1 'polypeptide(L)'
;MYHALGYNTIVFIKAMLTCDKADLERSMQVSKEACAVIERFRQKFSLSDTFLSLGGKYSRNMTDEELHAELCYAESLLVRAALAFFQDDNFASFVRGALRIRSCYQIYRCNSLYRLCGSKLKSKAWLEFSNSRFGAGEPDLALCHRLIPSLMCKYPKGAVVLFLRARLMLVSGDIDSAIYCFNLSIESQQDYKQFHHVAYWELLFSHCYLGQWAKAANYAKRLVNESRWSRCVYTYLLCILFAADDTCETSKRNETVAALAKKVDGLRQRIAGKSIPVEKYCAKKANRFVAKQSLMFAHYEFMYFWSGFDIVGSHPTIMQGILEDLENIWLTRKSGADADDRALYFFLKAVCLRNLRRPVAAESAIREVMKL
;
A
#
# COMPACT_ATOMS: atom_id res chain seq x y z
N MET A 1 -21.33 -10.30 13.73
CA MET A 1 -20.36 -9.20 13.46
C MET A 1 -19.39 -9.47 12.31
N TYR A 2 -18.60 -10.56 12.31
CA TYR A 2 -17.51 -10.75 11.31
C TYR A 2 -17.97 -10.85 9.86
N HIS A 3 -19.09 -11.51 9.59
CA HIS A 3 -19.65 -11.59 8.23
C HIS A 3 -19.99 -10.20 7.69
N ALA A 4 -20.62 -9.36 8.51
CA ALA A 4 -20.96 -7.99 8.14
C ALA A 4 -19.71 -7.15 7.85
N LEU A 5 -18.66 -7.28 8.69
CA LEU A 5 -17.38 -6.63 8.44
C LEU A 5 -16.72 -7.15 7.14
N GLY A 6 -16.65 -8.46 6.95
CA GLY A 6 -16.03 -9.07 5.78
C GLY A 6 -16.72 -8.65 4.48
N TYR A 7 -18.06 -8.67 4.45
CA TYR A 7 -18.82 -8.19 3.29
C TYR A 7 -18.62 -6.69 3.06
N ASN A 8 -18.63 -5.86 4.12
CA ASN A 8 -18.32 -4.44 4.03
C ASN A 8 -16.93 -4.19 3.43
N THR A 9 -15.90 -4.91 3.87
CA THR A 9 -14.55 -4.80 3.33
C THR A 9 -14.48 -5.18 1.85
N ILE A 10 -15.15 -6.26 1.43
CA ILE A 10 -15.18 -6.68 0.01
C ILE A 10 -15.82 -5.59 -0.87
N VAL A 11 -17.00 -5.09 -0.48
CA VAL A 11 -17.70 -4.04 -1.23
C VAL A 11 -16.89 -2.73 -1.23
N PHE A 12 -16.22 -2.40 -0.13
CA PHE A 12 -15.31 -1.27 -0.05
C PHE A 12 -14.15 -1.38 -1.02
N ILE A 13 -13.44 -2.50 -1.07
CA ILE A 13 -12.31 -2.69 -2.00
C ILE A 13 -12.79 -2.51 -3.46
N LYS A 14 -14.00 -3.00 -3.79
CA LYS A 14 -14.57 -2.85 -5.14
C LYS A 14 -14.83 -1.38 -5.45
N ALA A 15 -15.49 -0.67 -4.52
CA ALA A 15 -15.82 0.73 -4.67
C ALA A 15 -14.59 1.62 -4.81
N MET A 16 -13.55 1.34 -4.03
CA MET A 16 -12.27 1.99 -4.17
C MET A 16 -11.70 1.70 -5.57
N LEU A 17 -11.44 0.44 -5.92
CA LEU A 17 -10.73 0.09 -7.18
C LEU A 17 -11.48 0.44 -8.47
N THR A 18 -12.81 0.64 -8.41
CA THR A 18 -13.60 1.10 -9.55
C THR A 18 -13.72 2.61 -9.62
N CYS A 19 -13.64 3.30 -8.48
CA CYS A 19 -13.98 4.72 -8.31
C CYS A 19 -15.35 5.09 -8.90
N ASP A 20 -16.27 4.13 -9.04
CA ASP A 20 -17.60 4.37 -9.60
C ASP A 20 -18.53 4.92 -8.51
N LYS A 21 -19.29 5.97 -8.85
CA LYS A 21 -20.19 6.63 -7.91
C LYS A 21 -21.23 5.66 -7.34
N ALA A 22 -21.77 4.77 -8.18
CA ALA A 22 -22.74 3.77 -7.75
C ALA A 22 -22.13 2.75 -6.77
N ASP A 23 -20.91 2.28 -7.03
CA ASP A 23 -20.21 1.35 -6.13
C ASP A 23 -19.80 2.05 -4.81
N LEU A 24 -19.37 3.32 -4.86
CA LEU A 24 -19.09 4.13 -3.67
C LEU A 24 -20.34 4.31 -2.79
N GLU A 25 -21.49 4.67 -3.38
CA GLU A 25 -22.77 4.80 -2.68
C GLU A 25 -23.21 3.49 -2.04
N ARG A 26 -23.12 2.39 -2.79
CA ARG A 26 -23.38 1.05 -2.27
C ARG A 26 -22.46 0.70 -1.10
N SER A 27 -21.16 0.98 -1.22
CA SER A 27 -20.20 0.71 -0.15
C SER A 27 -20.51 1.52 1.11
N MET A 28 -20.86 2.80 0.97
CA MET A 28 -21.28 3.64 2.10
C MET A 28 -22.52 3.07 2.81
N GLN A 29 -23.50 2.59 2.04
CA GLN A 29 -24.72 2.01 2.59
C GLN A 29 -24.44 0.69 3.33
N VAL A 30 -23.72 -0.24 2.69
CA VAL A 30 -23.30 -1.50 3.31
C VAL A 30 -22.47 -1.25 4.57
N SER A 31 -21.64 -0.22 4.58
CA SER A 31 -20.84 0.15 5.74
C SER A 31 -21.68 0.68 6.90
N LYS A 32 -22.76 1.42 6.63
CA LYS A 32 -23.75 1.82 7.66
C LYS A 32 -24.44 0.61 8.26
N GLU A 33 -24.89 -0.31 7.43
CA GLU A 33 -25.55 -1.55 7.86
C GLU A 33 -24.61 -2.43 8.69
N ALA A 34 -23.36 -2.57 8.26
CA ALA A 34 -22.34 -3.30 9.00
C ALA A 34 -22.09 -2.69 10.39
N CYS A 35 -21.95 -1.37 10.49
CA CYS A 35 -21.88 -0.67 11.77
C CYS A 35 -23.08 -0.99 12.66
N ALA A 36 -24.31 -0.86 12.14
CA ALA A 36 -25.53 -1.09 12.91
C ALA A 36 -25.65 -2.54 13.41
N VAL A 37 -25.17 -3.52 12.64
CA VAL A 37 -25.10 -4.92 13.09
C VAL A 37 -24.04 -5.09 14.18
N ILE A 38 -22.85 -4.51 14.01
CA ILE A 38 -21.74 -4.65 14.97
C ILE A 38 -22.08 -3.96 16.30
N GLU A 39 -22.75 -2.80 16.27
CA GLU A 39 -23.18 -2.05 17.46
C GLU A 39 -24.06 -2.87 18.40
N ARG A 40 -24.83 -3.84 17.90
CA ARG A 40 -25.67 -4.73 18.73
C ARG A 40 -24.85 -5.63 19.66
N PHE A 41 -23.60 -5.89 19.31
CA PHE A 41 -22.67 -6.74 20.06
C PHE A 41 -21.67 -5.93 20.89
N ARG A 42 -21.69 -4.59 20.75
CA ARG A 42 -20.85 -3.70 21.56
C ARG A 42 -21.46 -3.56 22.95
N GLN A 43 -20.61 -3.28 23.93
CA GLN A 43 -21.05 -2.98 25.27
C GLN A 43 -21.95 -1.74 25.24
N LYS A 44 -23.16 -1.83 25.82
CA LYS A 44 -24.08 -0.70 25.90
C LYS A 44 -23.60 0.26 26.99
N PHE A 45 -23.37 1.52 26.64
CA PHE A 45 -22.97 2.55 27.60
C PHE A 45 -24.17 3.00 28.44
N SER A 46 -23.98 3.08 29.76
CA SER A 46 -24.86 3.90 30.62
C SER A 46 -24.46 5.37 30.47
N LEU A 47 -25.43 6.30 30.46
CA LEU A 47 -25.17 7.74 30.34
C LEU A 47 -24.22 8.26 31.44
N SER A 48 -24.21 7.63 32.62
CA SER A 48 -23.29 7.92 33.72
C SER A 48 -21.82 7.61 33.39
N ASP A 49 -21.54 6.65 32.50
CA ASP A 49 -20.19 6.26 32.11
C ASP A 49 -19.57 7.22 31.08
N THR A 50 -20.40 7.99 30.38
CA THR A 50 -19.95 8.93 29.34
C THR A 50 -19.33 10.19 29.96
N PHE A 51 -19.78 10.57 31.16
CA PHE A 51 -19.28 11.75 31.87
C PHE A 51 -17.88 11.55 32.49
N LEU A 52 -17.53 10.31 32.85
CA LEU A 52 -16.22 9.93 33.39
C LEU A 52 -15.14 9.73 32.31
N SER A 53 -15.52 9.68 31.02
CA SER A 53 -14.60 9.39 29.91
C SER A 53 -13.74 10.59 29.47
N LEU A 54 -13.97 11.79 30.03
CA LEU A 54 -13.20 13.00 29.71
C LEU A 54 -11.81 13.01 30.38
N GLY A 55 -11.60 12.19 31.41
CA GLY A 55 -10.44 12.21 32.30
C GLY A 55 -9.61 10.92 32.30
N GLY A 56 -9.30 10.36 31.12
CA GLY A 56 -8.17 9.46 30.90
C GLY A 56 -7.93 8.32 31.91
N LYS A 57 -8.62 7.19 31.72
CA LYS A 57 -8.10 5.82 31.99
C LYS A 57 -9.13 4.79 31.51
N TYR A 58 -8.99 4.32 30.28
CA TYR A 58 -9.76 3.18 29.75
C TYR A 58 -9.13 1.87 30.22
N SER A 59 -9.61 1.34 31.35
CA SER A 59 -9.35 -0.04 31.74
C SER A 59 -10.66 -0.66 32.23
N ARG A 60 -11.37 -1.34 31.32
CA ARG A 60 -12.55 -2.15 31.65
C ARG A 60 -12.30 -3.62 31.28
N ASN A 61 -12.81 -4.51 32.13
CA ASN A 61 -12.93 -5.94 31.86
C ASN A 61 -14.04 -6.14 30.83
N MET A 62 -13.69 -6.06 29.55
CA MET A 62 -14.58 -6.43 28.44
C MET A 62 -14.50 -7.94 28.21
N THR A 63 -15.60 -8.56 27.81
CA THR A 63 -15.56 -9.95 27.31
C THR A 63 -14.82 -10.04 25.97
N ASP A 64 -14.32 -11.23 25.62
CA ASP A 64 -13.65 -11.45 24.33
C ASP A 64 -14.57 -11.08 23.14
N GLU A 65 -15.88 -11.34 23.25
CA GLU A 65 -16.86 -11.02 22.20
C GLU A 65 -17.07 -9.51 22.05
N GLU A 66 -17.25 -8.79 23.16
CA GLU A 66 -17.38 -7.32 23.13
C GLU A 66 -16.10 -6.66 22.61
N LEU A 67 -14.92 -7.20 22.97
CA LEU A 67 -13.65 -6.69 22.48
C LEU A 67 -13.50 -6.87 20.96
N HIS A 68 -13.93 -8.02 20.45
CA HIS A 68 -13.99 -8.25 19.00
C HIS A 68 -15.02 -7.34 18.32
N ALA A 69 -16.14 -7.04 18.97
CA ALA A 69 -17.13 -6.09 18.45
C ALA A 69 -16.58 -4.66 18.37
N GLU A 70 -15.89 -4.19 19.41
CA GLU A 70 -15.20 -2.88 19.41
C GLU A 70 -14.19 -2.79 18.25
N LEU A 71 -13.43 -3.86 18.03
CA LEU A 71 -12.47 -3.91 16.93
C LEU A 71 -13.15 -3.89 15.56
N CYS A 72 -14.15 -4.73 15.34
CA CYS A 72 -14.91 -4.75 14.09
C CYS A 72 -15.57 -3.39 13.81
N TYR A 73 -15.97 -2.69 14.87
CA TYR A 73 -16.56 -1.37 14.78
C TYR A 73 -15.51 -0.32 14.38
N ALA A 74 -14.32 -0.34 14.99
CA ALA A 74 -13.20 0.52 14.59
C ALA A 74 -12.83 0.33 13.12
N GLU A 75 -12.76 -0.91 12.63
CA GLU A 75 -12.51 -1.22 11.22
C GLU A 75 -13.59 -0.64 10.30
N SER A 76 -14.85 -0.83 10.66
CA SER A 76 -15.97 -0.32 9.87
C SER A 76 -15.97 1.22 9.85
N LEU A 77 -15.59 1.87 10.95
CA LEU A 77 -15.43 3.31 11.01
C LEU A 77 -14.29 3.82 10.10
N LEU A 78 -13.18 3.08 9.99
CA LEU A 78 -12.10 3.42 9.06
C LEU A 78 -12.58 3.35 7.61
N VAL A 79 -13.31 2.29 7.23
CA VAL A 79 -13.93 2.15 5.90
C VAL A 79 -14.84 3.35 5.60
N ARG A 80 -15.70 3.75 6.57
CA ARG A 80 -16.58 4.92 6.41
C ARG A 80 -15.82 6.23 6.31
N ALA A 81 -14.74 6.38 7.08
CA ALA A 81 -13.89 7.55 7.02
C ALA A 81 -13.24 7.67 5.65
N ALA A 82 -12.68 6.57 5.14
CA ALA A 82 -12.12 6.48 3.79
C ALA A 82 -13.17 6.88 2.74
N LEU A 83 -14.34 6.24 2.71
CA LEU A 83 -15.40 6.54 1.74
C LEU A 83 -15.87 8.00 1.80
N ALA A 84 -15.92 8.62 2.98
CA ALA A 84 -16.29 10.02 3.13
C ALA A 84 -15.33 10.98 2.41
N PHE A 85 -14.05 10.62 2.25
CA PHE A 85 -13.12 11.41 1.45
C PHE A 85 -13.34 11.29 -0.06
N PHE A 86 -13.95 10.19 -0.51
CA PHE A 86 -14.18 9.88 -1.93
C PHE A 86 -15.57 10.30 -2.43
N GLN A 87 -16.55 10.46 -1.54
CA GLN A 87 -17.92 10.82 -1.93
C GLN A 87 -18.22 12.32 -1.88
N ASP A 88 -17.70 13.03 -0.88
CA ASP A 88 -18.17 14.38 -0.57
C ASP A 88 -17.04 15.42 -0.67
N ASP A 89 -17.28 16.47 -1.47
CA ASP A 89 -16.41 17.64 -1.58
C ASP A 89 -16.51 18.54 -0.34
N ASN A 90 -17.55 18.34 0.49
CA ASN A 90 -17.89 19.25 1.57
C ASN A 90 -16.96 19.10 2.79
N PHE A 91 -16.55 20.24 3.36
CA PHE A 91 -15.69 20.32 4.55
C PHE A 91 -16.27 19.53 5.73
N ALA A 92 -17.60 19.50 5.89
CA ALA A 92 -18.28 18.72 6.92
C ALA A 92 -17.99 17.21 6.83
N SER A 93 -17.87 16.64 5.62
CA SER A 93 -17.56 15.22 5.43
C SER A 93 -16.10 14.90 5.70
N PHE A 94 -15.20 15.84 5.38
CA PHE A 94 -13.79 15.78 5.79
C PHE A 94 -13.65 15.77 7.33
N VAL A 95 -14.32 16.69 8.03
CA VAL A 95 -14.31 16.74 9.51
C VAL A 95 -14.89 15.47 10.11
N ARG A 96 -16.01 14.98 9.59
CA ARG A 96 -16.60 13.71 10.04
C ARG A 96 -15.67 12.51 9.77
N GLY A 97 -14.93 12.50 8.67
CA GLY A 97 -13.89 11.51 8.38
C GLY A 97 -12.76 11.55 9.42
N ALA A 98 -12.23 12.74 9.72
CA ALA A 98 -11.19 12.94 10.72
C ALA A 98 -11.64 12.54 12.14
N LEU A 99 -12.86 12.90 12.53
CA LEU A 99 -13.45 12.49 13.82
C LEU A 99 -13.56 10.96 13.93
N ARG A 100 -13.95 10.27 12.85
CA ARG A 100 -14.00 8.80 12.81
C ARG A 100 -12.61 8.18 12.95
N ILE A 101 -11.61 8.69 12.24
CA ILE A 101 -10.22 8.23 12.38
C ILE A 101 -9.75 8.39 13.83
N ARG A 102 -10.04 9.54 14.46
CA ARG A 102 -9.73 9.77 15.88
C ARG A 102 -10.43 8.74 16.77
N SER A 103 -11.71 8.46 16.55
CA SER A 103 -12.45 7.43 17.30
C SER A 103 -11.83 6.04 17.13
N CYS A 104 -11.46 5.65 15.91
CA CYS A 104 -10.75 4.39 15.65
C CYS A 104 -9.44 4.32 16.44
N TYR A 105 -8.63 5.37 16.37
CA TYR A 105 -7.36 5.44 17.10
C TYR A 105 -7.55 5.31 18.62
N GLN A 106 -8.57 5.96 19.19
CA GLN A 106 -8.87 5.82 20.63
C GLN A 106 -9.29 4.39 21.00
N ILE A 107 -10.05 3.71 20.13
CA ILE A 107 -10.43 2.30 20.34
C ILE A 107 -9.18 1.42 20.32
N TYR A 108 -8.31 1.53 19.29
CA TYR A 108 -7.07 0.74 19.22
C TYR A 108 -6.14 0.98 20.41
N ARG A 109 -6.09 2.21 20.95
CA ARG A 109 -5.24 2.58 22.09
C ARG A 109 -5.79 2.07 23.44
N CYS A 110 -6.96 1.44 23.49
CA CYS A 110 -7.50 0.88 24.72
C CYS A 110 -6.66 -0.34 25.16
N ASN A 111 -6.14 -0.33 26.40
CA ASN A 111 -5.21 -1.35 26.93
C ASN A 111 -5.73 -2.81 26.83
N SER A 112 -7.05 -3.01 26.83
CA SER A 112 -7.69 -4.32 26.67
C SER A 112 -7.45 -4.93 25.28
N LEU A 113 -7.34 -4.11 24.22
CA LEU A 113 -7.10 -4.56 22.84
C LEU A 113 -5.64 -5.00 22.62
N TYR A 114 -4.68 -4.41 23.34
CA TYR A 114 -3.29 -4.85 23.34
C TYR A 114 -3.14 -6.31 23.79
N ARG A 115 -3.93 -6.75 24.78
CA ARG A 115 -3.91 -8.14 25.29
C ARG A 115 -4.45 -9.16 24.28
N LEU A 116 -5.50 -8.79 23.53
CA LEU A 116 -6.08 -9.68 22.53
C LEU A 116 -5.30 -9.67 21.21
N CYS A 117 -4.65 -8.54 20.88
CA CYS A 117 -3.69 -8.42 19.79
C CYS A 117 -2.48 -9.36 19.93
N GLY A 118 -2.14 -9.80 21.14
CA GLY A 118 -1.06 -10.78 21.37
C GLY A 118 -1.44 -12.24 21.10
N SER A 119 -2.74 -12.61 21.09
CA SER A 119 -3.12 -14.02 21.21
C SER A 119 -4.14 -14.58 20.19
N LYS A 120 -5.10 -13.82 19.62
CA LYS A 120 -6.26 -14.50 18.98
C LYS A 120 -6.93 -13.91 17.72
N LEU A 121 -6.36 -12.92 17.01
CA LEU A 121 -7.16 -12.24 15.97
C LEU A 121 -6.81 -12.56 14.50
N LYS A 122 -7.70 -13.31 13.83
CA LYS A 122 -7.63 -13.67 12.39
C LYS A 122 -7.89 -12.50 11.43
N SER A 123 -8.52 -11.41 11.86
CA SER A 123 -8.75 -10.21 11.02
C SER A 123 -7.59 -9.22 11.03
N LYS A 124 -6.61 -9.36 11.93
CA LYS A 124 -5.45 -8.45 12.08
C LYS A 124 -4.45 -8.59 10.93
N ALA A 125 -4.39 -9.76 10.31
CA ALA A 125 -3.53 -9.99 9.15
C ALA A 125 -3.79 -8.94 8.05
N TRP A 126 -5.05 -8.72 7.67
CA TRP A 126 -5.41 -7.75 6.62
C TRP A 126 -5.01 -6.31 6.97
N LEU A 127 -5.13 -5.93 8.25
CA LEU A 127 -4.75 -4.61 8.78
C LEU A 127 -3.24 -4.41 8.85
N GLU A 128 -2.51 -5.38 9.36
CA GLU A 128 -1.04 -5.35 9.41
C GLU A 128 -0.44 -5.31 8.01
N PHE A 129 -1.06 -5.99 7.03
CA PHE A 129 -0.65 -5.90 5.62
C PHE A 129 -0.99 -4.55 4.98
N SER A 130 -2.11 -3.93 5.33
CA SER A 130 -2.43 -2.57 4.88
C SER A 130 -1.52 -1.51 5.51
N ASN A 131 -1.21 -1.64 6.80
CA ASN A 131 -0.35 -0.72 7.56
C ASN A 131 1.11 -0.78 7.10
N SER A 132 1.62 -1.99 6.78
CA SER A 132 2.95 -2.17 6.18
C SER A 132 3.07 -1.48 4.82
N ARG A 133 2.00 -1.40 4.02
CA ARG A 133 2.03 -0.77 2.69
C ARG A 133 1.86 0.75 2.70
N PHE A 134 1.34 1.33 3.79
CA PHE A 134 1.13 2.78 3.94
C PHE A 134 2.03 3.41 5.02
N GLY A 135 3.08 2.71 5.48
CA GLY A 135 4.04 3.23 6.46
C GLY A 135 3.44 3.49 7.85
N ALA A 136 2.34 2.82 8.21
CA ALA A 136 1.60 3.06 9.46
C ALA A 136 2.05 2.18 10.65
N GLY A 137 3.13 1.41 10.52
CA GLY A 137 3.75 0.62 11.59
C GLY A 137 4.35 -0.70 11.10
N GLU A 138 5.28 -1.26 11.89
CA GLU A 138 5.83 -2.59 11.62
C GLU A 138 4.76 -3.68 11.85
N PRO A 139 4.55 -4.60 10.89
CA PRO A 139 3.61 -5.69 11.07
C PRO A 139 4.10 -6.68 12.14
N ASP A 140 3.19 -7.23 12.94
CA ASP A 140 3.50 -8.31 13.89
C ASP A 140 3.67 -9.64 13.14
N LEU A 141 4.86 -9.82 12.56
CA LEU A 141 5.19 -11.01 11.78
C LEU A 141 5.04 -12.30 12.61
N ALA A 142 5.38 -12.25 13.90
CA ALA A 142 5.26 -13.40 14.80
C ALA A 142 3.81 -13.86 14.94
N LEU A 143 2.87 -12.92 15.06
CA LEU A 143 1.44 -13.24 15.05
C LEU A 143 0.99 -13.79 13.70
N CYS A 144 1.39 -13.17 12.60
CA CYS A 144 1.04 -13.64 11.25
C CYS A 144 1.52 -15.09 11.00
N HIS A 145 2.75 -15.43 11.39
CA HIS A 145 3.29 -16.78 11.30
C HIS A 145 2.51 -17.80 12.14
N ARG A 146 1.91 -17.41 13.27
CA ARG A 146 1.03 -18.30 14.07
C ARG A 146 -0.34 -18.50 13.43
N LEU A 147 -0.92 -17.46 12.82
CA LEU A 147 -2.31 -17.47 12.35
C LEU A 147 -2.48 -18.10 10.96
N ILE A 148 -1.56 -17.80 10.03
CA ILE A 148 -1.68 -18.24 8.63
C ILE A 148 -1.77 -19.76 8.48
N PRO A 149 -0.99 -20.60 9.19
CA PRO A 149 -1.11 -22.06 9.09
C PRO A 149 -2.52 -22.56 9.46
N SER A 150 -3.14 -22.01 10.50
CA SER A 150 -4.51 -22.36 10.91
C SER A 150 -5.54 -21.98 9.84
N LEU A 151 -5.36 -20.83 9.19
CA LEU A 151 -6.24 -20.40 8.09
C LEU A 151 -6.05 -21.28 6.85
N MET A 152 -4.81 -21.61 6.50
CA MET A 152 -4.46 -22.49 5.38
C MET A 152 -5.04 -23.89 5.54
N CYS A 153 -5.07 -24.43 6.77
CA CYS A 153 -5.68 -25.73 7.05
C CYS A 153 -7.21 -25.71 6.78
N LYS A 154 -7.88 -24.62 7.17
CA LYS A 154 -9.34 -24.48 7.00
C LYS A 154 -9.77 -24.08 5.59
N TYR A 155 -8.98 -23.25 4.92
CA TYR A 155 -9.30 -22.66 3.61
C TYR A 155 -8.08 -22.72 2.68
N PRO A 156 -7.62 -23.93 2.30
CA PRO A 156 -6.37 -24.10 1.56
C PRO A 156 -6.38 -23.47 0.17
N LYS A 157 -7.56 -23.32 -0.43
CA LYS A 157 -7.76 -22.69 -1.75
C LYS A 157 -8.43 -21.31 -1.66
N GLY A 158 -8.53 -20.73 -0.46
CA GLY A 158 -9.19 -19.43 -0.30
C GLY A 158 -8.33 -18.31 -0.88
N ALA A 159 -8.85 -17.57 -1.86
CA ALA A 159 -8.15 -16.47 -2.54
C ALA A 159 -7.47 -15.49 -1.58
N VAL A 160 -8.22 -15.01 -0.58
CA VAL A 160 -7.70 -14.09 0.45
C VAL A 160 -6.64 -14.75 1.31
N VAL A 161 -6.81 -16.02 1.69
CA VAL A 161 -5.84 -16.73 2.54
C VAL A 161 -4.52 -16.95 1.79
N LEU A 162 -4.58 -17.33 0.52
CA LEU A 162 -3.41 -17.46 -0.35
C LEU A 162 -2.71 -16.11 -0.55
N PHE A 163 -3.46 -15.03 -0.74
CA PHE A 163 -2.91 -13.67 -0.85
C PHE A 163 -2.19 -13.24 0.43
N LEU A 164 -2.80 -13.46 1.60
CA LEU A 164 -2.20 -13.14 2.90
C LEU A 164 -0.93 -13.97 3.14
N ARG A 165 -0.92 -15.25 2.76
CA ARG A 165 0.27 -16.09 2.80
C ARG A 165 1.37 -15.56 1.89
N ALA A 166 1.03 -15.18 0.66
CA ALA A 166 1.98 -14.60 -0.29
C ALA A 166 2.58 -13.29 0.24
N ARG A 167 1.77 -12.41 0.84
CA ARG A 167 2.25 -11.20 1.49
C ARG A 167 3.16 -11.48 2.69
N LEU A 168 2.83 -12.46 3.52
CA LEU A 168 3.73 -12.86 4.62
C LEU A 168 5.07 -13.31 4.05
N MET A 169 5.07 -14.21 3.06
CA MET A 169 6.30 -14.67 2.40
C MET A 169 7.11 -13.51 1.82
N LEU A 170 6.45 -12.56 1.15
CA LEU A 170 7.11 -11.39 0.56
C LEU A 170 7.81 -10.53 1.62
N VAL A 171 7.13 -10.21 2.72
CA VAL A 171 7.69 -9.40 3.81
C VAL A 171 8.75 -10.19 4.61
N SER A 172 8.56 -11.50 4.76
CA SER A 172 9.56 -12.42 5.31
C SER A 172 10.77 -12.60 4.40
N GLY A 173 10.66 -12.23 3.13
CA GLY A 173 11.76 -12.24 2.18
C GLY A 173 11.80 -13.31 1.12
N ASP A 174 10.89 -14.26 1.18
CA ASP A 174 10.78 -15.33 0.20
C ASP A 174 9.96 -14.83 -1.00
N ILE A 175 10.60 -14.03 -1.85
CA ILE A 175 9.96 -13.34 -2.98
C ILE A 175 9.45 -14.34 -4.02
N ASP A 176 10.22 -15.38 -4.35
CA ASP A 176 9.84 -16.38 -5.36
C ASP A 176 8.61 -17.20 -4.90
N SER A 177 8.60 -17.67 -3.64
CA SER A 177 7.41 -18.35 -3.09
C SER A 177 6.21 -17.41 -2.97
N ALA A 178 6.44 -16.13 -2.67
CA ALA A 178 5.38 -15.14 -2.67
C ALA A 178 4.76 -14.97 -4.06
N ILE A 179 5.56 -14.85 -5.12
CA ILE A 179 5.10 -14.78 -6.51
C ILE A 179 4.26 -16.01 -6.86
N TYR A 180 4.73 -17.21 -6.50
CA TYR A 180 3.98 -18.44 -6.71
C TYR A 180 2.61 -18.41 -6.00
N CYS A 181 2.59 -18.03 -4.72
CA CYS A 181 1.34 -17.97 -3.93
C CYS A 181 0.38 -16.87 -4.41
N PHE A 182 0.88 -15.73 -4.92
CA PHE A 182 0.02 -14.70 -5.52
C PHE A 182 -0.69 -15.23 -6.77
N ASN A 183 0.01 -15.98 -7.62
CA ASN A 183 -0.61 -16.58 -8.81
C ASN A 183 -1.67 -17.62 -8.43
N LEU A 184 -1.41 -18.49 -7.44
CA LEU A 184 -2.43 -19.41 -6.90
C LEU A 184 -3.65 -18.65 -6.35
N SER A 185 -3.43 -17.51 -5.70
CA SER A 185 -4.52 -16.66 -5.20
C SER A 185 -5.40 -16.14 -6.33
N ILE A 186 -4.80 -15.69 -7.43
CA ILE A 186 -5.51 -15.23 -8.64
C ILE A 186 -6.26 -16.38 -9.31
N GLU A 187 -5.65 -17.56 -9.42
CA GLU A 187 -6.26 -18.72 -10.08
C GLU A 187 -7.45 -19.30 -9.30
N SER A 188 -7.52 -19.04 -7.98
CA SER A 188 -8.56 -19.60 -7.11
C SER A 188 -9.98 -19.08 -7.36
N GLN A 189 -10.14 -17.97 -8.10
CA GLN A 189 -11.45 -17.36 -8.35
C GLN A 189 -11.42 -16.49 -9.62
N GLN A 190 -12.56 -16.23 -10.26
CA GLN A 190 -12.66 -15.32 -11.43
C GLN A 190 -13.76 -14.25 -11.29
N ASP A 191 -14.57 -14.32 -10.23
CA ASP A 191 -15.75 -13.47 -10.05
C ASP A 191 -15.36 -12.03 -9.64
N TYR A 192 -14.34 -11.91 -8.80
CA TYR A 192 -13.91 -10.64 -8.23
C TYR A 192 -12.62 -10.13 -8.86
N LYS A 193 -12.73 -9.60 -10.08
CA LYS A 193 -11.58 -9.11 -10.88
C LYS A 193 -10.77 -8.02 -10.18
N GLN A 194 -11.41 -7.15 -9.40
CA GLN A 194 -10.70 -6.09 -8.68
C GLN A 194 -9.70 -6.68 -7.66
N PHE A 195 -10.00 -7.84 -7.07
CA PHE A 195 -9.03 -8.53 -6.22
C PHE A 195 -7.79 -8.98 -6.99
N HIS A 196 -7.94 -9.40 -8.25
CA HIS A 196 -6.80 -9.70 -9.11
C HIS A 196 -5.92 -8.47 -9.34
N HIS A 197 -6.51 -7.28 -9.50
CA HIS A 197 -5.73 -6.05 -9.66
C HIS A 197 -4.85 -5.77 -8.43
N VAL A 198 -5.32 -6.09 -7.22
CA VAL A 198 -4.50 -5.99 -5.99
C VAL A 198 -3.34 -6.99 -6.04
N ALA A 199 -3.57 -8.22 -6.50
CA ALA A 199 -2.52 -9.21 -6.66
C ALA A 199 -1.53 -8.86 -7.78
N TYR A 200 -1.98 -8.30 -8.92
CA TYR A 200 -1.10 -7.83 -9.98
C TYR A 200 -0.22 -6.67 -9.53
N TRP A 201 -0.73 -5.79 -8.66
CA TRP A 201 0.08 -4.76 -8.03
C TRP A 201 1.21 -5.36 -7.18
N GLU A 202 0.91 -6.36 -6.37
CA GLU A 202 1.93 -7.06 -5.57
C GLU A 202 2.95 -7.77 -6.46
N LEU A 203 2.51 -8.51 -7.48
CA LEU A 203 3.38 -9.18 -8.45
C LEU A 203 4.29 -8.21 -9.19
N LEU A 204 3.78 -7.04 -9.59
CA LEU A 204 4.58 -5.97 -10.20
C LEU A 204 5.76 -5.60 -9.30
N PHE A 205 5.52 -5.31 -8.02
CA PHE A 205 6.58 -4.92 -7.10
C PHE A 205 7.51 -6.08 -6.72
N SER A 206 6.98 -7.31 -6.58
CA SER A 206 7.83 -8.50 -6.39
C SER A 206 8.85 -8.64 -7.53
N HIS A 207 8.45 -8.42 -8.77
CA HIS A 207 9.38 -8.41 -9.90
C HIS A 207 10.33 -7.20 -9.89
N CYS A 208 9.90 -6.01 -9.45
CA CYS A 208 10.79 -4.87 -9.24
C CYS A 208 11.89 -5.18 -8.21
N TYR A 209 11.56 -5.87 -7.11
CA TYR A 209 12.54 -6.25 -6.09
C TYR A 209 13.61 -7.21 -6.63
N LEU A 210 13.26 -8.03 -7.63
CA LEU A 210 14.19 -8.92 -8.32
C LEU A 210 14.92 -8.26 -9.50
N GLY A 211 14.71 -6.96 -9.75
CA GLY A 211 15.27 -6.26 -10.92
C GLY A 211 14.69 -6.72 -12.27
N GLN A 212 13.56 -7.43 -12.27
CA GLN A 212 12.93 -7.99 -13.48
C GLN A 212 11.99 -6.96 -14.13
N TRP A 213 12.54 -5.85 -14.61
CA TRP A 213 11.80 -4.67 -15.08
C TRP A 213 10.77 -4.97 -16.18
N ALA A 214 11.13 -5.78 -17.19
CA ALA A 214 10.23 -6.17 -18.27
C ALA A 214 9.00 -6.95 -17.76
N LYS A 215 9.18 -7.87 -16.80
CA LYS A 215 8.06 -8.62 -16.21
C LYS A 215 7.17 -7.71 -15.37
N ALA A 216 7.76 -6.82 -14.58
CA ALA A 216 6.99 -5.81 -13.84
C ALA A 216 6.18 -4.91 -14.78
N ALA A 217 6.76 -4.49 -15.90
CA ALA A 217 6.09 -3.68 -16.93
C ALA A 217 4.87 -4.38 -17.54
N ASN A 218 4.91 -5.71 -17.71
CA ASN A 218 3.75 -6.48 -18.18
C ASN A 218 2.56 -6.38 -17.22
N TYR A 219 2.79 -6.47 -15.90
CA TYR A 219 1.73 -6.28 -14.90
C TYR A 219 1.24 -4.82 -14.87
N ALA A 220 2.13 -3.84 -15.01
CA ALA A 220 1.75 -2.43 -15.12
C ALA A 220 0.83 -2.19 -16.33
N LYS A 221 1.20 -2.73 -17.50
CA LYS A 221 0.40 -2.67 -18.72
C LYS A 221 -0.97 -3.33 -18.55
N ARG A 222 -1.01 -4.49 -17.88
CA ARG A 222 -2.26 -5.17 -17.56
C ARG A 222 -3.18 -4.31 -16.68
N LEU A 223 -2.63 -3.68 -15.65
CA LEU A 223 -3.36 -2.75 -14.78
C LEU A 223 -3.85 -1.51 -15.52
N VAL A 224 -3.07 -0.93 -16.45
CA VAL A 224 -3.52 0.18 -17.31
C VAL A 224 -4.76 -0.22 -18.11
N ASN A 225 -4.77 -1.44 -18.66
CA ASN A 225 -5.84 -1.92 -19.53
C ASN A 225 -7.11 -2.33 -18.76
N GLU A 226 -6.94 -3.02 -17.63
CA GLU A 226 -8.05 -3.67 -16.91
C GLU A 226 -8.59 -2.84 -15.74
N SER A 227 -7.75 -2.04 -15.07
CA SER A 227 -8.11 -1.35 -13.83
C SER A 227 -8.57 0.09 -14.06
N ARG A 228 -9.57 0.51 -13.28
CA ARG A 228 -10.06 1.90 -13.21
C ARG A 228 -9.45 2.69 -12.06
N TRP A 229 -8.74 2.03 -11.13
CA TRP A 229 -8.25 2.66 -9.89
C TRP A 229 -7.39 3.89 -10.14
N SER A 230 -6.34 3.80 -10.96
CA SER A 230 -5.53 4.96 -11.35
C SER A 230 -4.71 4.67 -12.60
N ARG A 231 -5.29 4.95 -13.77
CA ARG A 231 -4.58 4.84 -15.06
C ARG A 231 -3.36 5.75 -15.13
N CYS A 232 -3.41 6.90 -14.45
CA CYS A 232 -2.27 7.81 -14.30
C CYS A 232 -1.08 7.11 -13.63
N VAL A 233 -1.27 6.51 -12.44
CA VAL A 233 -0.21 5.82 -11.71
C VAL A 233 0.32 4.62 -12.51
N TYR A 234 -0.56 3.79 -13.07
CA TYR A 234 -0.11 2.61 -13.82
C TYR A 234 0.65 2.99 -15.11
N THR A 235 0.26 4.07 -15.78
CA THR A 235 0.99 4.58 -16.96
C THR A 235 2.35 5.15 -16.58
N TYR A 236 2.45 5.83 -15.43
CA TYR A 236 3.72 6.29 -14.90
C TYR A 236 4.65 5.12 -14.50
N LEU A 237 4.12 4.11 -13.83
CA LEU A 237 4.84 2.86 -13.53
C LEU A 237 5.37 2.21 -14.81
N LEU A 238 4.52 2.07 -15.83
CA LEU A 238 4.95 1.53 -17.11
C LEU A 238 6.08 2.36 -17.73
N CYS A 239 5.98 3.69 -17.67
CA CYS A 239 7.00 4.62 -18.14
C CYS A 239 8.36 4.43 -17.45
N ILE A 240 8.39 4.42 -16.11
CA ILE A 240 9.65 4.31 -15.36
C ILE A 240 10.26 2.90 -15.44
N LEU A 241 9.43 1.86 -15.59
CA LEU A 241 9.90 0.48 -15.75
C LEU A 241 10.51 0.26 -17.13
N PHE A 242 9.90 0.80 -18.19
CA PHE A 242 10.54 0.80 -19.51
C PHE A 242 11.83 1.63 -19.52
N ALA A 243 11.88 2.76 -18.82
CA ALA A 243 13.09 3.57 -18.72
C ALA A 243 14.24 2.86 -17.98
N ALA A 244 13.92 1.94 -17.06
CA ALA A 244 14.89 1.13 -16.32
C ALA A 244 15.37 -0.12 -17.08
N ASP A 245 14.59 -0.58 -18.05
CA ASP A 245 14.88 -1.81 -18.78
C ASP A 245 15.93 -1.58 -19.88
N ASP A 246 17.14 -2.09 -19.67
CA ASP A 246 18.25 -2.06 -20.63
C ASP A 246 18.27 -3.25 -21.60
N THR A 247 17.30 -4.17 -21.54
CA THR A 247 17.23 -5.32 -22.45
C THR A 247 16.70 -4.99 -23.85
N CYS A 248 16.02 -3.85 -24.00
CA CYS A 248 15.43 -3.41 -25.26
C CYS A 248 16.26 -2.33 -25.97
N GLU A 249 16.06 -2.22 -27.28
CA GLU A 249 16.76 -1.23 -28.11
C GLU A 249 16.51 0.21 -27.62
N THR A 250 17.59 0.96 -27.39
CA THR A 250 17.54 2.31 -26.80
C THR A 250 16.61 3.28 -27.52
N SER A 251 16.54 3.27 -28.86
CA SER A 251 15.66 4.17 -29.62
C SER A 251 14.19 3.90 -29.33
N LYS A 252 13.77 2.63 -29.49
CA LYS A 252 12.38 2.20 -29.25
C LYS A 252 11.96 2.44 -27.81
N ARG A 253 12.87 2.20 -26.86
CA ARG A 253 12.66 2.50 -25.45
C ARG A 253 12.39 3.98 -25.24
N ASN A 254 13.27 4.85 -25.73
CA ASN A 254 13.15 6.29 -25.54
C ASN A 254 11.87 6.85 -26.17
N GLU A 255 11.49 6.38 -27.37
CA GLU A 255 10.22 6.74 -28.01
C GLU A 255 9.01 6.32 -27.17
N THR A 256 9.03 5.09 -26.65
CA THR A 256 7.95 4.56 -25.80
C THR A 256 7.82 5.35 -24.50
N VAL A 257 8.94 5.61 -23.81
CA VAL A 257 9.00 6.38 -22.57
C VAL A 257 8.50 7.81 -22.81
N ALA A 258 8.93 8.46 -23.90
CA ALA A 258 8.44 9.79 -24.29
C ALA A 258 6.94 9.83 -24.57
N ALA A 259 6.40 8.82 -25.26
CA ALA A 259 4.98 8.72 -25.54
C ALA A 259 4.16 8.48 -24.26
N LEU A 260 4.65 7.65 -23.34
CA LEU A 260 3.99 7.37 -22.06
C LEU A 260 4.01 8.59 -21.15
N ALA A 261 5.17 9.24 -20.97
CA ALA A 261 5.31 10.40 -20.10
C ALA A 261 4.35 11.55 -20.47
N LYS A 262 4.18 11.83 -21.77
CA LYS A 262 3.23 12.85 -22.26
C LYS A 262 1.77 12.54 -21.92
N LYS A 263 1.41 11.27 -21.74
CA LYS A 263 0.04 10.85 -21.42
C LYS A 263 -0.30 10.94 -19.94
N VAL A 264 0.68 10.83 -19.04
CA VAL A 264 0.46 10.69 -17.59
C VAL A 264 -0.42 11.81 -17.03
N ASP A 265 -0.09 13.08 -17.34
CA ASP A 265 -0.80 14.23 -16.77
C ASP A 265 -2.28 14.30 -17.18
N GLY A 266 -2.58 13.92 -18.43
CA GLY A 266 -3.94 13.89 -18.99
C GLY A 266 -4.80 12.75 -18.46
N LEU A 267 -4.21 11.74 -17.79
CA LEU A 267 -4.92 10.61 -17.21
C LEU A 267 -5.31 10.82 -15.74
N ARG A 268 -4.99 11.99 -15.16
CA ARG A 268 -5.35 12.30 -13.77
C ARG A 268 -6.86 12.35 -13.62
N GLN A 269 -7.36 11.65 -12.61
CA GLN A 269 -8.76 11.71 -12.23
C GLN A 269 -8.94 12.67 -11.04
N ARG A 270 -10.17 13.19 -10.93
CA ARG A 270 -10.62 13.89 -9.75
C ARG A 270 -11.74 13.08 -9.12
N ILE A 271 -11.62 12.85 -7.84
CA ILE A 271 -12.64 12.19 -7.04
C ILE A 271 -13.16 13.25 -6.08
N ALA A 272 -14.48 13.51 -6.13
CA ALA A 272 -15.09 14.54 -5.29
C ALA A 272 -14.35 15.90 -5.40
N GLY A 273 -14.14 16.36 -6.65
CA GLY A 273 -13.46 17.61 -6.97
C GLY A 273 -11.94 17.66 -6.67
N LYS A 274 -11.42 16.68 -5.94
CA LYS A 274 -10.03 16.61 -5.46
C LYS A 274 -9.20 15.68 -6.34
N SER A 275 -7.98 16.10 -6.66
CA SER A 275 -7.04 15.18 -7.33
C SER A 275 -6.37 14.27 -6.32
N ILE A 276 -6.11 13.03 -6.72
CA ILE A 276 -5.41 12.05 -5.91
C ILE A 276 -3.95 12.48 -5.72
N PRO A 277 -3.42 12.56 -4.48
CA PRO A 277 -2.05 13.03 -4.23
C PRO A 277 -0.97 12.27 -5.00
N VAL A 278 -1.06 10.93 -5.07
CA VAL A 278 -0.09 10.12 -5.81
C VAL A 278 -0.13 10.37 -7.32
N GLU A 279 -1.31 10.66 -7.90
CA GLU A 279 -1.40 11.02 -9.32
C GLU A 279 -0.76 12.38 -9.60
N LYS A 280 -0.87 13.34 -8.66
CA LYS A 280 -0.14 14.62 -8.77
C LYS A 280 1.37 14.39 -8.75
N TYR A 281 1.86 13.50 -7.89
CA TYR A 281 3.27 13.13 -7.85
C TYR A 281 3.73 12.54 -9.20
N CYS A 282 3.02 11.52 -9.71
CA CYS A 282 3.33 10.88 -10.99
C CYS A 282 3.33 11.88 -12.15
N ALA A 283 2.32 12.74 -12.21
CA ALA A 283 2.23 13.80 -13.22
C ALA A 283 3.39 14.81 -13.13
N LYS A 284 3.74 15.27 -11.93
CA LYS A 284 4.88 16.18 -11.72
C LYS A 284 6.18 15.54 -12.22
N LYS A 285 6.41 14.27 -11.93
CA LYS A 285 7.61 13.53 -12.36
C LYS A 285 7.63 13.30 -13.87
N ALA A 286 6.50 12.91 -14.46
CA ALA A 286 6.38 12.76 -15.91
C ALA A 286 6.61 14.08 -16.66
N ASN A 287 6.05 15.20 -16.16
CA ASN A 287 6.27 16.53 -16.73
C ASN A 287 7.73 16.98 -16.60
N ARG A 288 8.39 16.66 -15.48
CA ARG A 288 9.84 16.88 -15.33
C ARG A 288 10.61 16.13 -16.42
N PHE A 289 10.29 14.86 -16.67
CA PHE A 289 10.92 14.12 -17.76
C PHE A 289 10.68 14.78 -19.12
N VAL A 290 9.47 15.24 -19.42
CA VAL A 290 9.20 15.95 -20.69
C VAL A 290 10.09 17.20 -20.82
N ALA A 291 10.33 17.93 -19.73
CA ALA A 291 11.14 19.16 -19.74
C ALA A 291 12.66 18.92 -19.70
N LYS A 292 13.13 17.89 -18.99
CA LYS A 292 14.56 17.65 -18.68
C LYS A 292 15.13 16.40 -19.34
N GLN A 293 14.28 15.55 -19.91
CA GLN A 293 14.64 14.27 -20.52
C GLN A 293 15.39 13.30 -19.58
N SER A 294 15.15 13.42 -18.26
CA SER A 294 15.72 12.53 -17.25
C SER A 294 14.66 11.87 -16.36
N LEU A 295 14.72 10.54 -16.26
CA LEU A 295 14.00 9.67 -15.32
C LEU A 295 14.99 8.86 -14.46
N MET A 296 16.19 9.39 -14.26
CA MET A 296 17.24 8.68 -13.53
C MET A 296 16.73 8.27 -12.15
N PHE A 297 16.88 6.98 -11.82
CA PHE A 297 16.45 6.39 -10.55
C PHE A 297 14.96 6.46 -10.22
N ALA A 298 14.09 6.88 -11.15
CA ALA A 298 12.67 7.08 -10.88
C ALA A 298 11.94 5.78 -10.42
N HIS A 299 12.40 4.62 -10.90
CA HIS A 299 11.88 3.32 -10.47
C HIS A 299 12.23 3.00 -9.01
N TYR A 300 13.45 3.30 -8.56
CA TYR A 300 13.86 3.16 -7.17
C TYR A 300 13.22 4.23 -6.27
N GLU A 301 13.06 5.46 -6.76
CA GLU A 301 12.32 6.50 -6.04
C GLU A 301 10.88 6.08 -5.76
N PHE A 302 10.20 5.53 -6.79
CA PHE A 302 8.83 5.04 -6.62
C PHE A 302 8.77 3.82 -5.70
N MET A 303 9.77 2.94 -5.76
CA MET A 303 9.90 1.83 -4.83
C MET A 303 10.07 2.30 -3.39
N TYR A 304 10.87 3.35 -3.15
CA TYR A 304 11.02 3.99 -1.85
C TYR A 304 9.72 4.61 -1.35
N PHE A 305 9.01 5.34 -2.23
CA PHE A 305 7.71 5.95 -1.91
C PHE A 305 6.68 4.93 -1.39
N TRP A 306 6.74 3.68 -1.87
CA TRP A 306 5.86 2.59 -1.46
C TRP A 306 6.49 1.63 -0.42
N SER A 307 7.46 2.10 0.38
CA SER A 307 8.12 1.29 1.43
C SER A 307 8.77 -0.01 0.92
N GLY A 308 9.11 -0.09 -0.36
CA GLY A 308 9.75 -1.28 -0.94
C GLY A 308 11.11 -1.59 -0.31
N PHE A 309 11.85 -0.55 0.12
CA PHE A 309 13.13 -0.71 0.81
C PHE A 309 13.01 -1.34 2.20
N ASP A 310 11.85 -1.28 2.84
CA ASP A 310 11.61 -1.97 4.13
C ASP A 310 11.48 -3.49 3.90
N ILE A 311 11.02 -3.91 2.72
CA ILE A 311 10.91 -5.32 2.32
C ILE A 311 12.28 -5.85 1.89
N VAL A 312 12.93 -5.18 0.93
CA VAL A 312 14.23 -5.63 0.42
C VAL A 312 15.38 -5.40 1.40
N GLY A 313 15.20 -4.54 2.41
CA GLY A 313 16.21 -4.25 3.44
C GLY A 313 16.58 -5.46 4.29
N SER A 314 15.69 -6.44 4.42
CA SER A 314 15.97 -7.73 5.05
C SER A 314 16.85 -8.67 4.21
N HIS A 315 17.17 -8.29 2.97
CA HIS A 315 17.92 -9.10 2.00
C HIS A 315 19.21 -8.39 1.60
N PRO A 316 20.34 -8.66 2.27
CA PRO A 316 21.61 -8.03 1.96
C PRO A 316 22.02 -8.21 0.48
N THR A 317 21.77 -9.38 -0.11
CA THR A 317 22.11 -9.64 -1.52
C THR A 317 21.31 -8.79 -2.50
N ILE A 318 19.99 -8.68 -2.31
CA ILE A 318 19.13 -7.83 -3.17
C ILE A 318 19.50 -6.36 -2.96
N MET A 319 19.69 -5.94 -1.71
CA MET A 319 20.06 -4.57 -1.40
C MET A 319 21.43 -4.19 -1.98
N GLN A 320 22.38 -5.12 -1.96
CA GLN A 320 23.70 -4.95 -2.57
C GLN A 320 23.59 -4.84 -4.09
N GLY A 321 22.78 -5.69 -4.73
CA GLY A 321 22.52 -5.60 -6.17
C GLY A 321 21.87 -4.27 -6.57
N ILE A 322 20.93 -3.75 -5.78
CA ILE A 322 20.34 -2.42 -5.99
C ILE A 322 21.40 -1.32 -5.86
N LEU A 323 22.28 -1.40 -4.86
CA LEU A 323 23.36 -0.41 -4.69
C LEU A 323 24.34 -0.42 -5.87
N GLU A 324 24.71 -1.60 -6.35
CA GLU A 324 25.59 -1.75 -7.52
C GLU A 324 24.94 -1.18 -8.79
N ASP A 325 23.66 -1.44 -9.02
CA ASP A 325 22.92 -0.88 -10.15
C ASP A 325 22.85 0.67 -10.06
N LEU A 326 22.55 1.21 -8.88
CA LEU A 326 22.58 2.65 -8.62
C LEU A 326 23.94 3.27 -8.96
N GLU A 327 25.03 2.64 -8.52
CA GLU A 327 26.39 3.12 -8.78
C GLU A 327 26.76 3.03 -10.26
N ASN A 328 26.36 1.97 -10.97
CA ASN A 328 26.59 1.80 -12.40
C ASN A 328 25.83 2.84 -13.24
N ILE A 329 24.56 3.09 -12.94
CA ILE A 329 23.76 4.13 -13.60
C ILE A 329 24.39 5.51 -13.34
N TRP A 330 24.83 5.77 -12.11
CA TRP A 330 25.47 7.03 -11.77
C TRP A 330 26.79 7.24 -12.52
N LEU A 331 27.67 6.24 -12.54
CA LEU A 331 28.96 6.31 -13.24
C LEU A 331 28.80 6.63 -14.72
N THR A 332 27.78 6.05 -15.37
CA THR A 332 27.51 6.22 -16.80
C THR A 332 26.81 7.52 -17.15
N ARG A 333 25.93 8.05 -16.26
CA ARG A 333 25.04 9.18 -16.59
C ARG A 333 25.30 10.46 -15.78
N LYS A 334 26.25 10.48 -14.84
CA LYS A 334 26.52 11.64 -13.95
C LYS A 334 26.82 12.96 -14.66
N SER A 335 27.39 12.94 -15.87
CA SER A 335 27.76 14.14 -16.61
C SER A 335 26.54 14.96 -17.05
N GLY A 336 25.43 14.29 -17.36
CA GLY A 336 24.15 14.91 -17.71
C GLY A 336 23.18 15.09 -16.53
N ALA A 337 23.58 14.70 -15.32
CA ALA A 337 22.71 14.72 -14.14
C ALA A 337 22.53 16.15 -13.61
N ASP A 338 21.27 16.59 -13.51
CA ASP A 338 20.89 17.83 -12.84
C ASP A 338 20.87 17.66 -11.31
N ALA A 339 20.63 18.76 -10.58
CA ALA A 339 20.64 18.76 -9.11
C ALA A 339 19.66 17.75 -8.48
N ASP A 340 18.46 17.59 -9.07
CA ASP A 340 17.46 16.63 -8.61
C ASP A 340 17.98 15.19 -8.77
N ASP A 341 18.60 14.86 -9.92
CA ASP A 341 19.17 13.53 -10.16
C ASP A 341 20.33 13.23 -9.19
N ARG A 342 21.18 14.22 -8.90
CA ARG A 342 22.29 14.06 -7.93
C ARG A 342 21.76 13.84 -6.52
N ALA A 343 20.78 14.65 -6.10
CA ALA A 343 20.16 14.52 -4.78
C ALA A 343 19.51 13.15 -4.62
N LEU A 344 18.79 12.70 -5.64
CA LEU A 344 18.12 11.39 -5.63
C LEU A 344 19.13 10.23 -5.58
N TYR A 345 20.24 10.29 -6.33
CA TYR A 345 21.31 9.30 -6.26
C TYR A 345 21.88 9.17 -4.85
N PHE A 346 22.33 10.28 -4.25
CA PHE A 346 22.95 10.26 -2.93
C PHE A 346 21.96 9.85 -1.84
N PHE A 347 20.71 10.27 -1.96
CA PHE A 347 19.63 9.85 -1.06
C PHE A 347 19.41 8.33 -1.13
N LEU A 348 19.19 7.77 -2.31
CA LEU A 348 18.95 6.33 -2.46
C LEU A 348 20.18 5.50 -2.07
N LYS A 349 21.39 5.97 -2.42
CA LYS A 349 22.65 5.38 -1.97
C LYS A 349 22.72 5.30 -0.44
N ALA A 350 22.37 6.39 0.25
CA ALA A 350 22.32 6.39 1.71
C ALA A 350 21.29 5.39 2.27
N VAL A 351 20.11 5.29 1.65
CA VAL A 351 19.09 4.31 2.03
C VAL A 351 19.62 2.89 1.89
N CYS A 352 20.29 2.55 0.78
CA CYS A 352 20.91 1.23 0.59
C CYS A 352 21.98 0.96 1.65
N LEU A 353 22.92 1.89 1.84
CA LEU A 353 24.02 1.74 2.81
C LEU A 353 23.52 1.60 4.25
N ARG A 354 22.44 2.30 4.62
CA ARG A 354 21.79 2.16 5.93
C ARG A 354 21.26 0.75 6.14
N ASN A 355 20.54 0.21 5.15
CA ASN A 355 19.99 -1.16 5.20
C ASN A 355 21.10 -2.22 5.21
N LEU A 356 22.22 -1.97 4.54
CA LEU A 356 23.43 -2.80 4.56
C LEU A 356 24.28 -2.66 5.85
N ARG A 357 23.78 -1.94 6.86
CA ARG A 357 24.47 -1.71 8.15
C ARG A 357 25.82 -0.98 7.99
N ARG A 358 25.92 -0.05 7.03
CA ARG A 358 27.08 0.84 6.79
C ARG A 358 26.74 2.30 7.12
N PRO A 359 26.46 2.64 8.40
CA PRO A 359 25.89 3.94 8.77
C PRO A 359 26.80 5.13 8.46
N VAL A 360 28.12 5.01 8.64
CA VAL A 360 29.07 6.10 8.36
C VAL A 360 29.08 6.48 6.88
N ALA A 361 29.05 5.47 6.00
CA ALA A 361 28.99 5.70 4.55
C ALA A 361 27.61 6.27 4.14
N ALA A 362 26.54 5.81 4.78
CA ALA A 362 25.20 6.35 4.55
C ALA A 362 25.11 7.83 4.96
N GLU A 363 25.67 8.20 6.11
CA GLU A 363 25.72 9.58 6.58
C GLU A 363 26.53 10.47 5.62
N SER A 364 27.68 10.00 5.15
CA SER A 364 28.48 10.70 4.14
C SER A 364 27.67 10.97 2.87
N ALA A 365 26.93 9.98 2.37
CA ALA A 365 26.06 10.16 1.22
C ALA A 365 24.92 11.18 1.48
N ILE A 366 24.29 11.16 2.66
CA ILE A 366 23.26 12.18 3.00
C ILE A 366 23.87 13.58 3.08
N ARG A 367 25.10 13.72 3.60
CA ARG A 367 25.78 15.02 3.65
C ARG A 367 26.01 15.62 2.25
N GLU A 368 26.19 14.80 1.22
CA GLU A 368 26.26 15.28 -0.17
C GLU A 368 24.92 15.84 -0.65
N VAL A 369 23.79 15.28 -0.22
CA VAL A 369 22.45 15.83 -0.53
C VAL A 369 22.29 17.24 0.05
N MET A 370 22.81 17.48 1.27
CA MET A 370 22.70 18.78 1.96
C MET A 370 23.54 19.89 1.31
N LYS A 371 24.45 19.57 0.38
CA LYS A 371 25.32 20.53 -0.32
C LYS A 371 24.73 21.03 -1.64
N LEU A 372 23.70 20.36 -2.14
CA LEU A 372 22.99 20.68 -3.39
C LEU A 372 21.85 21.66 -3.10
#